data_AF-A0A2V3DRZ0-F1
#
_entry.id   AF-A0A2V3DRZ0-F1
#
_cell.length_a   1.000
_cell.length_b   1.000
_cell.length_c   1.000
_cell.angle_alpha   90.00
_cell.angle_beta   90.00
_cell.angle_gamma   90.00
#
_symmetry.space_group_name_H-M   'P 1'
#
loop_
_entity.id
_entity.type
_entity.pdbx_description
1 polymer ?
#
loop_
_entity_poly.entity_id
_entity_poly.type
_entity_poly.pdbx_seq_one_letter_code
_entity_poly.pdbx_strand_id
1 'polypeptide(L)'
;MHTASTQTPSGAGPDFDSLRHRLSGPLYEPIDPHYAELATPWNMAVFTCPAAEVEACNPQDVVESVKFAAANGLPVTAQATGHGVASDMAGALLIHTRALDECTINTDTQTASTGAGVTWKTVLSECEGLGLAGLCGSAPGVSVAGYTSGGGIGPMARTYGAASDRVRSINVVTGDGALHHATATDEPELF
;
A
#
# COMPACT_ATOMS: atom_id res chain seq x y z
N MET A 1 -10.56 25.33 -41.79
CA MET A 1 -11.58 24.55 -41.06
C MET A 1 -11.19 23.09 -41.15
N HIS A 2 -10.54 22.56 -40.12
CA HIS A 2 -10.19 21.15 -40.00
C HIS A 2 -11.13 20.57 -38.95
N THR A 3 -12.04 19.71 -39.36
CA THR A 3 -12.97 19.00 -38.47
C THR A 3 -12.18 17.92 -37.74
N ALA A 4 -11.93 18.14 -36.44
CA ALA A 4 -11.44 17.09 -35.56
C ALA A 4 -12.57 16.08 -35.35
N SER A 5 -12.35 14.84 -35.80
CA SER A 5 -13.20 13.70 -35.44
C SER A 5 -13.02 13.40 -33.95
N THR A 6 -14.02 13.74 -33.16
CA THR A 6 -14.18 13.26 -31.79
C THR A 6 -14.45 11.76 -31.84
N GLN A 7 -13.46 10.96 -31.45
CA GLN A 7 -13.62 9.54 -31.25
C GLN A 7 -14.31 9.34 -29.89
N THR A 8 -15.55 8.85 -29.92
CA THR A 8 -16.30 8.46 -28.73
C THR A 8 -15.59 7.28 -28.06
N PRO A 9 -15.29 7.32 -26.74
CA PRO A 9 -14.75 6.15 -26.05
C PRO A 9 -15.75 5.00 -26.09
N SER A 10 -15.27 3.80 -26.42
CA SER A 10 -16.06 2.57 -26.45
C SER A 10 -16.63 2.26 -25.06
N GLY A 11 -17.95 2.08 -24.96
CA GLY A 11 -18.69 1.95 -23.71
C GLY A 11 -18.63 0.58 -23.01
N ALA A 12 -17.44 0.05 -22.77
CA ALA A 12 -17.24 -1.02 -21.79
C ALA A 12 -16.33 -0.50 -20.68
N GLY A 13 -16.69 -0.73 -19.41
CA GLY A 13 -15.82 -0.41 -18.28
C GLY A 13 -14.50 -1.20 -18.30
N PRO A 14 -13.61 -0.99 -17.32
CA PRO A 14 -12.36 -1.73 -17.23
C PRO A 14 -12.59 -3.26 -17.24
N ASP A 15 -11.76 -3.99 -17.98
CA ASP A 15 -11.79 -5.47 -18.01
C ASP A 15 -11.13 -6.07 -16.76
N PHE A 16 -11.86 -6.10 -15.65
CA PHE A 16 -11.37 -6.65 -14.38
C PHE A 16 -11.12 -8.16 -14.45
N ASP A 17 -11.78 -8.89 -15.35
CA ASP A 17 -11.50 -10.30 -15.60
C ASP A 17 -10.07 -10.49 -16.09
N SER A 18 -9.60 -9.66 -17.03
CA SER A 18 -8.20 -9.71 -17.49
C SER A 18 -7.20 -9.43 -16.36
N LEU A 19 -7.51 -8.52 -15.43
CA LEU A 19 -6.64 -8.27 -14.28
C LEU A 19 -6.63 -9.49 -13.34
N ARG A 20 -7.80 -10.06 -13.03
CA ARG A 20 -7.94 -11.22 -12.13
C ARG A 20 -7.10 -12.42 -12.56
N HIS A 21 -6.94 -12.65 -13.86
CA HIS A 21 -6.10 -13.76 -14.38
C HIS A 21 -4.58 -13.55 -14.21
N ARG A 22 -4.13 -12.32 -13.93
CA ARG A 22 -2.71 -12.00 -13.72
C ARG A 22 -2.33 -11.90 -12.25
N LEU A 23 -3.32 -11.83 -11.37
CA LEU A 23 -3.14 -11.72 -9.93
C LEU A 23 -3.03 -13.10 -9.28
N SER A 24 -2.23 -13.17 -8.22
CA SER A 24 -2.18 -14.31 -7.30
C SER A 24 -3.26 -14.19 -6.23
N GLY A 25 -3.50 -12.96 -5.75
CA GLY A 25 -4.57 -12.65 -4.80
C GLY A 25 -5.93 -12.33 -5.46
N PRO A 26 -7.00 -12.27 -4.64
CA PRO A 26 -8.34 -12.03 -5.15
C PRO A 26 -8.58 -10.57 -5.59
N LEU A 27 -9.53 -10.42 -6.50
CA LEU A 27 -10.09 -9.12 -6.93
C LEU A 27 -11.60 -9.14 -6.73
N TYR A 28 -12.12 -8.10 -6.08
CA TYR A 28 -13.54 -7.91 -5.78
C TYR A 28 -14.09 -6.66 -6.47
N GLU A 29 -15.26 -6.79 -7.08
CA GLU A 29 -16.05 -5.73 -7.69
C GLU A 29 -17.27 -5.40 -6.80
N PRO A 30 -17.95 -4.25 -6.96
CA PRO A 30 -19.07 -3.85 -6.11
C PRO A 30 -20.23 -4.85 -5.99
N ILE A 31 -20.35 -5.78 -6.94
CA ILE A 31 -21.37 -6.84 -6.93
C ILE A 31 -20.99 -8.03 -6.03
N ASP A 32 -19.72 -8.15 -5.66
CA ASP A 32 -19.22 -9.26 -4.86
C ASP A 32 -19.62 -9.11 -3.39
N PRO A 33 -20.06 -10.19 -2.71
CA PRO A 33 -20.41 -10.14 -1.29
C PRO A 33 -19.27 -9.68 -0.37
N HIS A 34 -18.02 -9.98 -0.75
CA HIS A 34 -16.83 -9.65 0.04
C HIS A 34 -16.34 -8.21 -0.17
N TYR A 35 -16.85 -7.52 -1.20
CA TYR A 35 -16.47 -6.14 -1.51
C TYR A 35 -16.77 -5.20 -0.33
N ALA A 36 -17.95 -5.31 0.28
CA ALA A 36 -18.36 -4.42 1.37
C ALA A 36 -17.49 -4.55 2.64
N GLU A 37 -16.94 -5.73 2.90
CA GLU A 37 -16.08 -5.99 4.06
C GLU A 37 -14.73 -5.30 3.93
N LEU A 38 -14.21 -5.23 2.70
CA LEU A 38 -12.89 -4.65 2.41
C LEU A 38 -12.97 -3.15 2.04
N ALA A 39 -14.11 -2.69 1.49
CA ALA A 39 -14.40 -1.28 1.19
C ALA A 39 -14.56 -0.39 2.43
N THR A 40 -14.72 -1.00 3.61
CA THR A 40 -14.95 -0.27 4.86
C THR A 40 -13.61 0.13 5.47
N PRO A 41 -13.23 1.43 5.48
CA PRO A 41 -12.00 1.87 6.13
C PRO A 41 -12.13 1.80 7.64
N TRP A 42 -11.01 1.94 8.36
CA TRP A 42 -11.02 1.99 9.83
C TRP A 42 -11.92 3.12 10.37
N ASN A 43 -11.94 4.27 9.67
CA ASN A 43 -12.84 5.36 9.99
C ASN A 43 -14.23 5.12 9.37
N MET A 44 -15.11 4.51 10.15
CA MET A 44 -16.52 4.24 9.79
C MET A 44 -17.35 5.49 9.41
N ALA A 45 -16.86 6.70 9.68
CA ALA A 45 -17.52 7.93 9.27
C ALA A 45 -17.30 8.27 7.77
N VAL A 46 -16.44 7.53 7.07
CA VAL A 46 -16.11 7.76 5.66
C VAL A 46 -16.72 6.66 4.81
N PHE A 47 -17.58 7.06 3.87
CA PHE A 47 -18.09 6.19 2.84
C PHE A 47 -17.12 6.19 1.65
N THR A 48 -16.69 5.00 1.21
CA THR A 48 -15.86 4.84 0.02
C THR A 48 -16.55 3.93 -0.98
N CYS A 49 -16.27 4.12 -2.27
CA CYS A 49 -16.79 3.26 -3.34
C CYS A 49 -15.72 3.08 -4.43
N PRO A 50 -14.68 2.28 -4.17
CA PRO A 50 -13.73 1.85 -5.19
C PRO A 50 -14.40 1.28 -6.46
N ALA A 51 -13.72 1.36 -7.60
CA ALA A 51 -14.16 0.66 -8.80
C ALA A 51 -14.00 -0.86 -8.64
N ALA A 52 -12.92 -1.28 -7.99
CA ALA A 52 -12.63 -2.64 -7.61
C ALA A 52 -11.54 -2.64 -6.51
N GLU A 53 -11.38 -3.79 -5.86
CA GLU A 53 -10.41 -3.99 -4.80
C GLU A 53 -9.54 -5.21 -5.09
N VAL A 54 -8.24 -5.09 -4.84
CA VAL A 54 -7.27 -6.18 -4.99
C VAL A 54 -6.64 -6.45 -3.64
N GLU A 55 -6.66 -7.70 -3.19
CA GLU A 55 -5.83 -8.13 -2.08
C GLU A 55 -4.49 -8.65 -2.61
N ALA A 56 -3.46 -7.81 -2.55
CA ALA A 56 -2.13 -8.15 -3.07
C ALA A 56 -1.43 -9.15 -2.14
N CYS A 57 -1.13 -10.34 -2.64
CA CYS A 57 -0.42 -11.39 -1.90
C CYS A 57 1.10 -11.37 -2.14
N ASN A 58 1.57 -10.61 -3.13
CA ASN A 58 2.99 -10.42 -3.43
C ASN A 58 3.22 -9.07 -4.16
N PRO A 59 4.48 -8.63 -4.34
CA PRO A 59 4.77 -7.38 -5.05
C PRO A 59 4.27 -7.33 -6.50
N GLN A 60 4.19 -8.48 -7.17
CA GLN A 60 3.76 -8.58 -8.57
C GLN A 60 2.27 -8.28 -8.71
N ASP A 61 1.44 -8.64 -7.73
CA ASP A 61 0.02 -8.25 -7.69
C ASP A 61 -0.13 -6.72 -7.67
N VAL A 62 0.74 -6.02 -6.92
CA VAL A 62 0.76 -4.54 -6.89
C VAL A 62 1.18 -3.98 -8.26
N VAL A 63 2.23 -4.55 -8.87
CA VAL A 63 2.71 -4.17 -10.21
C VAL A 63 1.60 -4.31 -11.25
N GLU A 64 0.94 -5.46 -11.33
CA GLU A 64 -0.11 -5.71 -12.32
C GLU A 64 -1.34 -4.82 -12.09
N SER A 65 -1.67 -4.53 -10.83
CA SER A 65 -2.75 -3.61 -10.46
C SER A 65 -2.45 -2.18 -10.89
N VAL A 66 -1.24 -1.66 -10.63
CA VAL A 66 -0.85 -0.31 -11.02
C VAL A 66 -0.79 -0.16 -12.55
N LYS A 67 -0.23 -1.15 -13.26
CA LYS A 67 -0.24 -1.16 -14.73
C LYS A 67 -1.65 -1.16 -15.30
N PHE A 68 -2.54 -1.98 -14.74
CA PHE A 68 -3.93 -2.03 -15.16
C PHE A 68 -4.63 -0.70 -14.92
N ALA A 69 -4.46 -0.12 -13.74
CA ALA A 69 -5.05 1.18 -13.41
C ALA A 69 -4.55 2.28 -14.35
N ALA A 70 -3.24 2.35 -14.60
CA ALA A 70 -2.65 3.29 -15.54
C ALA A 70 -3.20 3.14 -16.96
N ALA A 71 -3.34 1.90 -17.45
CA ALA A 71 -3.88 1.61 -18.78
C ALA A 71 -5.37 1.97 -18.93
N ASN A 72 -6.14 1.94 -17.83
CA ASN A 72 -7.58 2.21 -17.81
C ASN A 72 -7.93 3.60 -17.23
N GLY A 73 -6.94 4.43 -16.88
CA GLY A 73 -7.15 5.75 -16.30
C GLY A 73 -7.82 5.73 -14.91
N LEU A 74 -7.62 4.66 -14.14
CA LEU A 74 -8.15 4.53 -12.78
C LEU A 74 -7.18 5.17 -11.76
N PRO A 75 -7.66 6.00 -10.83
CA PRO A 75 -6.87 6.37 -9.65
C PRO A 75 -6.48 5.13 -8.85
N VAL A 76 -5.31 5.16 -8.20
CA VAL A 76 -4.85 4.06 -7.33
C VAL A 76 -4.77 4.56 -5.89
N THR A 77 -5.23 3.73 -4.96
CA THR A 77 -5.01 3.93 -3.53
C THR A 77 -4.56 2.61 -2.91
N ALA A 78 -3.67 2.68 -1.92
CA ALA A 78 -3.17 1.51 -1.21
C ALA A 78 -3.59 1.56 0.26
N GLN A 79 -3.99 0.41 0.81
CA GLN A 79 -4.42 0.30 2.20
C GLN A 79 -3.83 -0.94 2.85
N ALA A 80 -3.22 -0.77 4.03
CA ALA A 80 -2.82 -1.90 4.88
C ALA A 80 -3.86 -2.14 5.97
N THR A 81 -4.09 -1.14 6.82
CA THR A 81 -5.01 -1.24 7.98
C THR A 81 -6.12 -0.20 8.00
N GLY A 82 -6.12 0.76 7.07
CA GLY A 82 -7.13 1.81 6.97
C GLY A 82 -6.99 2.97 7.98
N HIS A 83 -5.91 3.02 8.76
CA HIS A 83 -5.64 4.10 9.73
C HIS A 83 -5.27 5.46 9.11
N GLY A 84 -5.00 5.52 7.80
CA GLY A 84 -4.66 6.76 7.09
C GLY A 84 -5.84 7.73 6.99
N VAL A 85 -5.56 8.98 6.61
CA VAL A 85 -6.63 9.94 6.27
C VAL A 85 -7.33 9.41 5.03
N ALA A 86 -8.62 9.07 5.17
CA ALA A 86 -9.38 8.53 4.06
C ALA A 86 -9.48 9.57 2.93
N SER A 87 -9.04 9.17 1.74
CA SER A 87 -9.23 9.91 0.50
C SER A 87 -10.57 9.53 -0.14
N ASP A 88 -11.08 10.39 -1.02
CA ASP A 88 -12.15 9.98 -1.93
C ASP A 88 -11.62 8.83 -2.80
N MET A 89 -12.22 7.65 -2.67
CA MET A 89 -11.86 6.45 -3.45
C MET A 89 -12.86 6.18 -4.57
N ALA A 90 -13.77 7.12 -4.87
CA ALA A 90 -14.75 6.95 -5.93
C ALA A 90 -14.06 6.62 -7.26
N GLY A 91 -14.34 5.42 -7.78
CA GLY A 91 -13.78 4.95 -9.04
C GLY A 91 -12.30 4.57 -9.01
N ALA A 92 -11.67 4.53 -7.83
CA ALA A 92 -10.27 4.12 -7.68
C ALA A 92 -10.12 2.58 -7.66
N LEU A 93 -8.97 2.08 -8.07
CA LEU A 93 -8.54 0.72 -7.75
C LEU A 93 -7.89 0.73 -6.36
N LEU A 94 -8.53 0.08 -5.39
CA LEU A 94 -8.02 -0.05 -4.03
C LEU A 94 -7.14 -1.31 -3.92
N ILE A 95 -5.88 -1.13 -3.53
CA ILE A 95 -4.92 -2.23 -3.34
C ILE A 95 -4.74 -2.45 -1.83
N HIS A 96 -5.30 -3.55 -1.32
CA HIS A 96 -5.06 -4.02 0.03
C HIS A 96 -3.72 -4.74 0.09
N THR A 97 -2.87 -4.31 1.01
CA THR A 97 -1.50 -4.84 1.20
C THR A 97 -1.37 -5.70 2.45
N ARG A 98 -2.49 -5.99 3.12
CA ARG A 98 -2.51 -6.71 4.40
C ARG A 98 -1.83 -8.09 4.33
N ALA A 99 -1.94 -8.79 3.20
CA ALA A 99 -1.30 -10.09 3.00
C ALA A 99 0.22 -10.01 2.76
N LEU A 100 0.79 -8.81 2.60
CA LEU A 100 2.24 -8.58 2.58
C LEU A 100 2.74 -8.44 4.02
N ASP A 101 2.65 -9.50 4.81
CA ASP A 101 2.81 -9.48 6.28
C ASP A 101 4.12 -10.11 6.79
N GLU A 102 5.07 -10.39 5.90
CA GLU A 102 6.39 -10.91 6.26
C GLU A 102 7.17 -9.91 7.13
N CYS A 103 7.71 -10.38 8.26
CA CYS A 103 8.53 -9.59 9.16
C CYS A 103 9.77 -10.38 9.59
N THR A 104 10.96 -9.79 9.49
CA THR A 104 12.21 -10.43 9.93
C THR A 104 13.09 -9.41 10.65
N ILE A 105 13.65 -9.81 11.80
CA ILE A 105 14.58 -9.02 12.60
C ILE A 105 15.99 -9.59 12.44
N ASN A 106 16.93 -8.75 12.01
CA ASN A 106 18.36 -9.05 12.07
C ASN A 106 18.96 -8.36 13.31
N THR A 107 19.39 -9.16 14.29
CA THR A 107 19.97 -8.68 15.55
C THR A 107 21.37 -8.11 15.38
N ASP A 108 22.14 -8.62 14.43
CA ASP A 108 23.52 -8.18 14.18
C ASP A 108 23.55 -6.78 13.57
N THR A 109 22.65 -6.52 12.61
CA THR A 109 22.53 -5.21 11.94
C THR A 109 21.48 -4.30 12.59
N GLN A 110 20.77 -4.79 13.60
CA GLN A 110 19.66 -4.13 14.29
C GLN A 110 18.63 -3.56 13.29
N THR A 111 18.12 -4.41 12.40
CA THR A 111 17.24 -4.01 11.30
C THR A 111 16.01 -4.89 11.23
N ALA A 112 14.85 -4.27 10.96
CA ALA A 112 13.63 -4.98 10.60
C ALA A 112 13.42 -4.88 9.08
N SER A 113 13.13 -6.01 8.43
CA SER A 113 12.58 -6.05 7.08
C SER A 113 11.10 -6.41 7.17
N THR A 114 10.23 -5.60 6.58
CA THR A 114 8.77 -5.74 6.73
C THR A 114 8.07 -5.62 5.39
N GLY A 115 7.09 -6.48 5.14
CA GLY A 115 6.10 -6.26 4.10
C GLY A 115 5.17 -5.07 4.42
N ALA A 116 4.48 -4.57 3.39
CA ALA A 116 3.66 -3.35 3.52
C ALA A 116 2.42 -3.52 4.44
N GLY A 117 1.97 -4.76 4.66
CA GLY A 117 0.87 -5.12 5.55
C GLY A 117 1.25 -5.22 7.02
N VAL A 118 2.55 -5.27 7.36
CA VAL A 118 3.03 -5.46 8.73
C VAL A 118 2.64 -4.29 9.63
N THR A 119 2.13 -4.60 10.82
CA THR A 119 1.81 -3.60 11.85
C THR A 119 2.95 -3.40 12.83
N TRP A 120 2.99 -2.24 13.49
CA TRP A 120 3.96 -2.00 14.56
C TRP A 120 3.83 -3.00 15.71
N LYS A 121 2.64 -3.52 15.99
CA LYS A 121 2.44 -4.61 16.96
C LYS A 121 3.30 -5.81 16.61
N THR A 122 3.28 -6.26 15.36
CA THR A 122 4.05 -7.41 14.88
C THR A 122 5.54 -7.19 15.09
N VAL A 123 6.07 -6.04 14.65
CA VAL A 123 7.50 -5.72 14.82
C VAL A 123 7.91 -5.73 16.29
N LEU A 124 7.09 -5.16 17.19
CA LEU A 124 7.39 -5.13 18.62
C LEU A 124 7.38 -6.54 19.25
N SER A 125 6.47 -7.42 18.81
CA SER A 125 6.46 -8.82 19.22
C SER A 125 7.71 -9.56 18.75
N GLU A 126 8.15 -9.36 17.51
CA GLU A 126 9.39 -9.97 16.99
C GLU A 126 10.65 -9.43 17.68
N CYS A 127 10.58 -8.23 18.29
CA CYS A 127 11.68 -7.66 19.06
C CYS A 127 11.74 -8.16 20.52
N GLU A 128 10.73 -8.90 20.99
CA GLU A 128 10.63 -9.32 22.40
C GLU A 128 11.83 -10.17 22.81
N GLY A 129 12.47 -9.81 23.93
CA GLY A 129 13.66 -10.50 24.44
C GLY A 129 14.97 -10.21 23.68
N LEU A 130 14.94 -9.44 22.58
CA LEU A 130 16.13 -9.11 21.79
C LEU A 130 16.84 -7.83 22.23
N GLY A 131 16.25 -7.08 23.17
CA GLY A 131 16.75 -5.76 23.57
C GLY A 131 16.63 -4.69 22.47
N LEU A 132 15.78 -4.94 21.47
CA LEU A 132 15.51 -4.05 20.35
C LEU A 132 14.10 -3.44 20.48
N ALA A 133 13.89 -2.28 19.86
CA ALA A 133 12.58 -1.66 19.73
C ALA A 133 12.52 -0.83 18.44
N GLY A 134 11.35 -0.84 17.78
CA GLY A 134 11.08 0.02 16.64
C GLY A 134 10.57 1.41 17.04
N LEU A 135 10.72 2.42 16.17
CA LEU A 135 10.23 3.78 16.40
C LEU A 135 8.72 3.94 16.13
N CYS A 136 7.90 3.13 16.81
CA CYS A 136 6.47 3.06 16.58
C CYS A 136 5.69 4.29 17.09
N GLY A 137 4.48 4.46 16.57
CA GLY A 137 3.48 5.36 17.13
C GLY A 137 2.85 4.83 18.41
N SER A 138 1.83 5.53 18.92
CA SER A 138 1.07 5.11 20.10
C SER A 138 0.01 4.05 19.82
N ALA A 139 -0.40 3.88 18.56
CA ALA A 139 -1.41 2.92 18.14
C ALA A 139 -0.74 1.67 17.52
N PRO A 140 -0.86 0.48 18.15
CA PRO A 140 -0.14 -0.72 17.71
C PRO A 140 -0.64 -1.30 16.38
N GLY A 141 -1.89 -1.01 16.00
CA GLY A 141 -2.52 -1.49 14.75
C GLY A 141 -2.15 -0.70 13.50
N VAL A 142 -1.31 0.33 13.61
CA VAL A 142 -0.87 1.10 12.43
C VAL A 142 0.18 0.31 11.67
N SER A 143 0.07 0.27 10.34
CA SER A 143 1.05 -0.37 9.47
C SER A 143 2.41 0.34 9.53
N VAL A 144 3.50 -0.41 9.50
CA VAL A 144 4.87 0.12 9.46
C VAL A 144 5.07 1.00 8.23
N ALA A 145 4.66 0.52 7.05
CA ALA A 145 4.83 1.22 5.78
C ALA A 145 4.10 2.57 5.78
N GLY A 146 2.78 2.59 6.00
CA GLY A 146 1.99 3.82 5.98
C GLY A 146 2.35 4.83 7.07
N TYR A 147 2.77 4.37 8.27
CA TYR A 147 3.26 5.27 9.31
C TYR A 147 4.58 5.92 8.95
N THR A 148 5.51 5.12 8.42
CA THR A 148 6.88 5.55 8.11
C THR A 148 6.91 6.45 6.87
N SER A 149 6.11 6.16 5.84
CA SER A 149 6.01 6.99 4.64
C SER A 149 5.41 8.37 4.92
N GLY A 150 4.56 8.48 5.95
CA GLY A 150 4.05 9.77 6.46
C GLY A 150 5.02 10.49 7.40
N GLY A 151 6.24 9.99 7.58
CA GLY A 151 7.26 10.52 8.50
C GLY A 151 7.42 9.67 9.76
N GLY A 152 6.31 9.36 10.43
CA GLY A 152 6.29 8.47 11.59
C GLY A 152 6.78 9.11 12.88
N ILE A 153 5.92 9.92 13.50
CA ILE A 153 6.19 10.60 14.78
C ILE A 153 5.49 9.87 15.93
N GLY A 154 6.29 9.43 16.89
CA GLY A 154 5.84 8.71 18.08
C GLY A 154 6.50 9.23 19.36
N PRO A 155 6.23 8.60 20.52
CA PRO A 155 6.75 9.05 21.82
C PRO A 155 8.28 9.15 21.90
N MET A 156 8.97 8.35 21.09
CA MET A 156 10.42 8.27 21.02
C MET A 156 11.07 9.31 20.09
N ALA A 157 10.28 10.08 19.34
CA ALA A 157 10.79 10.92 18.27
C ALA A 157 11.72 12.04 18.75
N ARG A 158 11.49 12.58 19.96
CA ARG A 158 12.38 13.60 20.56
C ARG A 158 13.81 13.12 20.78
N THR A 159 13.98 11.82 21.03
CA THR A 159 15.29 11.23 21.32
C THR A 159 15.91 10.62 20.06
N TYR A 160 15.10 9.99 19.21
CA TYR A 160 15.61 9.14 18.13
C TYR A 160 15.29 9.62 16.71
N GLY A 161 14.54 10.71 16.56
CA GLY A 161 14.06 11.21 15.27
C GLY A 161 12.75 10.56 14.83
N ALA A 162 12.29 10.92 13.62
CA ALA A 162 11.15 10.29 12.99
C ALA A 162 11.49 8.85 12.59
N ALA A 163 10.48 7.99 12.42
CA ALA A 163 10.71 6.62 11.96
C ALA A 163 11.27 6.58 10.53
N SER A 164 10.84 7.51 9.68
CA SER A 164 11.38 7.73 8.32
C SER A 164 12.89 7.94 8.32
N ASP A 165 13.45 8.65 9.30
CA ASP A 165 14.90 8.89 9.44
C ASP A 165 15.71 7.59 9.62
N ARG A 166 15.04 6.45 9.88
CA ARG A 166 15.67 5.15 10.12
C ARG A 166 15.46 4.14 9.00
N VAL A 167 14.78 4.52 7.92
CA VAL A 167 14.64 3.66 6.74
C VAL A 167 16.00 3.52 6.06
N ARG A 168 16.33 2.30 5.62
CA ARG A 168 17.59 2.00 4.91
C ARG A 168 17.38 1.74 3.42
N SER A 169 16.21 1.22 3.07
CA SER A 169 15.80 0.92 1.70
C SER A 169 14.29 0.78 1.63
N ILE A 170 13.70 1.01 0.45
CA ILE A 170 12.28 0.74 0.17
C ILE A 170 12.15 -0.04 -1.14
N ASN A 171 11.21 -0.99 -1.16
CA ASN A 171 10.69 -1.54 -2.40
C ASN A 171 9.40 -0.78 -2.73
N VAL A 172 9.34 -0.12 -3.88
CA VAL A 172 8.22 0.75 -4.26
C VAL A 172 7.78 0.46 -5.70
N VAL A 173 6.47 0.41 -5.92
CA VAL A 173 5.89 0.36 -7.25
C VAL A 173 5.49 1.77 -7.66
N THR A 174 6.10 2.28 -8.72
CA THR A 174 5.84 3.62 -9.28
C THR A 174 4.62 3.62 -10.20
N GLY A 175 4.11 4.80 -10.57
CA GLY A 175 2.86 4.94 -11.34
C GLY A 175 2.88 4.33 -12.76
N ASP A 176 4.05 4.02 -13.30
CA ASP A 176 4.26 3.26 -14.53
C ASP A 176 4.21 1.73 -14.32
N GLY A 177 4.09 1.29 -13.06
CA GLY A 177 4.06 -0.10 -12.66
C GLY A 177 5.43 -0.77 -12.63
N ALA A 178 6.52 -0.01 -12.56
CA ALA A 178 7.85 -0.55 -12.33
C ALA A 178 8.09 -0.78 -10.83
N LEU A 179 8.74 -1.89 -10.47
CA LEU A 179 9.17 -2.18 -9.10
C LEU A 179 10.61 -1.74 -8.92
N HIS A 180 10.83 -0.81 -8.00
CA HIS A 180 12.13 -0.24 -7.67
C HIS A 180 12.60 -0.69 -6.29
N HIS A 181 13.92 -0.80 -6.13
CA HIS A 181 14.59 -0.91 -4.84
C HIS A 181 15.40 0.36 -4.61
N ALA A 182 14.87 1.31 -3.85
CA ALA A 182 15.50 2.59 -3.62
C ALA A 182 16.21 2.64 -2.26
N THR A 183 17.37 3.29 -2.24
CA THR A 183 18.21 3.52 -1.05
C THR A 183 18.76 4.95 -1.09
N ALA A 184 19.40 5.40 -0.01
CA ALA A 184 20.05 6.72 0.01
C ALA A 184 21.17 6.89 -1.05
N THR A 185 21.67 5.80 -1.64
CA THR A 185 22.76 5.82 -2.64
C THR A 185 22.34 5.27 -4.01
N ASP A 186 21.13 4.74 -4.13
CA ASP A 186 20.59 4.14 -5.36
C ASP A 186 19.16 4.62 -5.53
N GLU A 187 18.89 5.37 -6.60
CA GLU A 187 17.67 6.17 -6.79
C GLU A 187 17.33 7.15 -5.63
N PRO A 188 18.27 8.04 -5.23
CA PRO A 188 18.11 8.91 -4.06
C PRO A 188 17.03 10.00 -4.20
N GLU A 189 16.50 10.25 -5.40
CA GLU A 189 15.35 11.15 -5.57
C GLU A 189 14.01 10.45 -5.29
N LEU A 190 13.98 9.12 -5.38
CA LEU A 190 12.81 8.30 -5.04
C LEU A 190 12.79 7.91 -3.55
N PHE A 191 13.97 7.80 -2.93
CA PHE A 191 14.18 7.49 -1.52
C PHE A 191 14.00 8.71 -0.61
#